data_AF-A0A2U3KFT1-F1
#
_entry.id   AF-A0A2U3KFT1-F1
#
_cell.length_a   1.000
_cell.length_b   1.000
_cell.length_c   1.000
_cell.angle_alpha   90.00
_cell.angle_beta   90.00
_cell.angle_gamma   90.00
#
_symmetry.space_group_name_H-M   'P 1'
#
loop_
_entity.id
_entity.type
_entity.pdbx_description
1 polymer ?
#
loop_
_entity_poly.entity_id
_entity_poly.type
_entity_poly.pdbx_seq_one_letter_code
_entity_poly.pdbx_strand_id
1 'polypeptide(L)' 'MSWSKSKGRWRACIAIERTVHLGYFTDEVQAALAYDAAARARFGVFAQCNFALQE' A
#
# COMPACT_ATOMS: atom_id res chain seq x y z
N MET A 1 -2.73 1.90 -4.66
CA MET A 1 -3.79 1.01 -4.13
C MET A 1 -5.03 1.07 -4.99
N SER A 2 -5.86 0.02 -5.01
CA SER A 2 -7.03 -0.05 -5.90
C SER A 2 -8.22 -0.74 -5.22
N TRP A 3 -9.42 -0.17 -5.29
CA TRP A 3 -10.66 -0.79 -4.80
C TRP A 3 -11.10 -1.99 -5.67
N SER A 4 -11.43 -3.11 -5.03
CA SER A 4 -12.00 -4.28 -5.69
C SER A 4 -13.50 -4.37 -5.45
N LYS A 5 -14.30 -4.02 -6.46
CA LYS A 5 -15.77 -4.05 -6.40
C LYS A 5 -16.34 -5.44 -6.12
N SER A 6 -15.71 -6.49 -6.63
CA SER A 6 -16.16 -7.88 -6.44
C SER A 6 -15.95 -8.41 -5.02
N LYS A 7 -14.94 -7.89 -4.31
CA LYS A 7 -14.64 -8.30 -2.92
C LYS A 7 -15.12 -7.30 -1.87
N GLY A 8 -15.54 -6.10 -2.30
CA GLY A 8 -15.86 -5.00 -1.39
C GLY A 8 -14.68 -4.64 -0.49
N ARG A 9 -13.46 -4.70 -1.03
CA ARG A 9 -12.20 -4.52 -0.27
C ARG A 9 -11.18 -3.72 -1.06
N TRP A 10 -10.35 -2.98 -0.33
CA TRP A 10 -9.17 -2.28 -0.82
C TRP A 10 -8.04 -3.25 -1.05
N ARG A 11 -7.44 -3.22 -2.25
CA ARG A 11 -6.26 -4.01 -2.56
C ARG A 11 -5.01 -3.14 -2.44
N ALA A 12 -4.08 -3.56 -1.58
CA ALA A 12 -2.74 -2.99 -1.52
C ALA A 12 -1.77 -3.83 -2.34
N CYS A 13 -0.99 -3.16 -3.19
CA CYS A 13 0.05 -3.78 -4.00
C CYS A 13 1.16 -2.77 -4.23
N ILE A 14 2.40 -3.24 -4.27
CA ILE A 14 3.60 -2.42 -4.46
C ILE A 14 4.43 -2.98 -5.61
N ALA A 15 5.00 -2.10 -6.43
CA ALA A 15 5.84 -2.50 -7.55
C ALA A 15 7.31 -2.46 -7.11
N ILE A 16 7.90 -3.64 -6.85
CA ILE A 16 9.33 -3.78 -6.50
C ILE A 16 9.90 -4.78 -7.50
N GLU A 17 10.37 -4.29 -8.65
CA GLU A 17 10.74 -5.05 -9.86
C GLU A 17 9.55 -5.79 -10.52
N ARG A 18 8.64 -6.34 -9.70
CA ARG A 18 7.34 -6.92 -10.03
C ARG A 18 6.28 -6.41 -9.06
N THR A 19 5.02 -6.47 -9.46
CA THR A 19 3.90 -6.13 -8.58
C THR A 19 3.72 -7.20 -7.51
N VAL A 20 4.02 -6.86 -6.27
CA VAL A 20 3.79 -7.68 -5.09
C VAL A 20 2.44 -7.33 -4.49
N HIS A 21 1.60 -8.34 -4.28
CA HIS A 21 0.34 -8.18 -3.57
C HIS A 21 0.58 -8.17 -2.07
N LEU A 22 0.20 -7.07 -1.40
CA LEU A 22 0.38 -6.88 0.04
C LEU A 22 -0.84 -7.37 0.84
N GLY A 23 -2.02 -7.38 0.22
CA GLY A 23 -3.23 -7.91 0.84
C GLY A 23 -4.52 -7.19 0.42
N TYR A 24 -5.63 -7.70 0.94
CA TYR A 24 -6.94 -7.05 0.87
C TYR A 24 -7.34 -6.53 2.24
N PHE A 25 -7.79 -5.29 2.29
CA PHE A 25 -8.19 -4.59 3.50
C PHE A 25 -9.62 -4.10 3.33
N THR A 26 -10.37 -4.05 4.42
CA THR A 26 -11.72 -3.44 4.43
C THR A 26 -11.64 -1.92 4.38
N ASP A 27 -10.55 -1.37 4.92
CA ASP A 27 -10.34 0.06 5.09
C ASP A 27 -9.22 0.57 4.18
N GLU A 28 -9.48 1.70 3.53
CA GLU A 28 -8.54 2.35 2.63
C GLU A 28 -7.25 2.74 3.38
N VAL A 29 -7.41 3.27 4.58
CA VAL A 29 -6.31 3.68 5.46
C VAL A 29 -5.42 2.50 5.82
N GLN A 30 -6.01 1.33 6.11
CA GLN A 30 -5.25 0.12 6.42
C GLN A 30 -4.46 -0.38 5.20
N ALA A 31 -5.07 -0.35 4.01
CA ALA A 31 -4.38 -0.68 2.77
C ALA A 31 -3.21 0.28 2.48
N ALA A 32 -3.40 1.56 2.80
CA ALA A 32 -2.39 2.58 2.61
C ALA A 32 -1.23 2.48 3.60
N LEU A 33 -1.51 2.23 4.88
CA LEU A 33 -0.47 1.96 5.88
C LEU A 33 0.37 0.73 5.50
N ALA A 34 -0.27 -0.35 5.02
CA ALA A 34 0.44 -1.54 4.59
C ALA A 34 1.36 -1.28 3.38
N TYR A 35 0.89 -0.45 2.43
CA TYR A 35 1.72 -0.01 1.31
C TYR A 35 2.90 0.83 1.79
N ASP A 36 2.66 1.81 2.66
CA ASP A 36 3.70 2.73 3.14
C ASP A 36 4.77 2.00 3.94
N ALA A 37 4.38 1.04 4.79
CA ALA A 37 5.32 0.17 5.50
C ALA A 37 6.17 -0.66 4.52
N ALA A 38 5.56 -1.25 3.49
CA ALA A 38 6.27 -2.00 2.46
C ALA A 38 7.19 -1.10 1.63
N ALA A 39 6.76 0.12 1.30
CA ALA A 39 7.53 1.09 0.55
C ALA A 39 8.75 1.55 1.34
N ARG A 40 8.59 1.91 2.62
CA ARG A 40 9.70 2.30 3.51
C ARG A 40 10.71 1.17 3.69
N ALA A 41 10.23 -0.07 3.87
CA ALA A 41 11.10 -1.23 4.02
C ALA A 41 11.93 -1.53 2.76
N ARG A 42 11.49 -1.10 1.57
CA ARG A 42 12.08 -1.50 0.28
C ARG A 42 12.82 -0.38 -0.43
N PHE A 43 12.28 0.82 -0.39
CA PHE A 43 12.83 2.01 -1.05
C PHE A 43 13.50 2.97 -0.06
N GLY A 44 13.34 2.76 1.26
CA GLY A 44 13.92 3.63 2.28
C GLY A 44 13.48 5.09 2.08
N VAL A 45 14.45 5.98 1.91
CA VAL A 45 14.22 7.42 1.68
C VAL A 45 13.54 7.74 0.35
N PHE A 46 13.56 6.81 -0.61
CA PHE A 46 12.89 6.95 -1.91
C PHE A 46 11.46 6.41 -1.90
N ALA A 47 10.97 5.96 -0.74
CA ALA A 47 9.63 5.43 -0.62
C ALA A 47 8.57 6.52 -0.87
N GLN A 48 7.88 6.42 -2.01
CA GLN A 48 6.67 7.22 -2.24
C GLN A 48 5.52 6.68 -1.40
N CYS A 49 5.38 7.18 -0.18
CA CYS A 49 4.27 6.84 0.72
C CYS A 49 2.99 7.58 0.31
N ASN A 50 1.82 6.95 0.52
CA ASN A 50 0.52 7.57 0.28
C ASN A 50 0.13 8.53 1.41
N PHE A 51 0.62 8.29 2.63
CA PHE A 51 0.55 9.25 3.71
C PHE A 51 1.91 9.94 3.86
N ALA A 52 1.89 11.28 3.81
CA ALA A 52 3.01 12.06 4.30
C ALA A 52 3.24 11.68 5.77
N LEU A 53 4.51 11.59 6.20
CA LEU A 53 4.83 11.60 7.62
C LEU A 53 4.20 12.87 8.18
N GLN A 54 3.07 12.74 8.88
CA GLN A 54 2.56 13.84 9.69
C GLN A 54 3.53 13.95 10.86
N GLU A 55 4.22 15.08 10.94
CA GLU A 55 4.95 15.52 12.14
C GLU A 55 3.99 15.78 13.31
#